data_AF-A0A2I0QHL0-F1
#
_entry.id   AF-A0A2I0QHL0-F1
#
_cell.length_a   1.000
_cell.length_b   1.000
_cell.length_c   1.000
_cell.angle_alpha   90.00
_cell.angle_beta   90.00
_cell.angle_gamma   90.00
#
_symmetry.space_group_name_H-M   'P 1'
#
loop_
_entity.id
_entity.type
_entity.pdbx_description
1 polymer ?
#
loop_
_entity_poly.entity_id
_entity_poly.type
_entity_poly.pdbx_seq_one_letter_code
_entity_poly.pdbx_strand_id
1 'polypeptide(L)'
;MKVLFLGGGELSKNLANWLEKIMKESVVYTEERIDIDFVKHANPEIIISYNYKYILGCKVINYPSLGCINLHISYLPWNRGAHPNVWSFLDDTPKGVTIHYIDEGMDSGDIIVQKKINIDPDKETLRSSYTKLHEEIQKLFKENWIMIKNNKIKRTPQRGGGSIHYLKDFKSFESFIREKEWDTLIKELLRIRDQQKDKICSNTSSG
;
A
#
# COMPACT_ATOMS: atom_id res chain seq x y z
N MET A 1 0.89 24.49 1.58
CA MET A 1 -0.28 23.88 2.24
C MET A 1 0.16 23.18 3.52
N LYS A 2 -0.77 22.95 4.46
CA LYS A 2 -0.51 22.15 5.67
C LYS A 2 -0.79 20.67 5.39
N VAL A 3 0.24 19.84 5.53
CA VAL A 3 0.19 18.40 5.31
C VAL A 3 0.41 17.70 6.65
N LEU A 4 -0.49 16.80 7.01
CA LEU A 4 -0.23 15.80 8.05
C LEU A 4 0.19 14.49 7.38
N PHE A 5 1.45 14.11 7.55
CA PHE A 5 2.04 12.92 6.96
C PHE A 5 2.14 11.81 8.02
N LEU A 6 1.38 10.74 7.80
CA LEU A 6 1.32 9.56 8.64
C LEU A 6 2.23 8.48 8.04
N GLY A 7 3.30 8.16 8.75
CA GLY A 7 4.40 7.37 8.23
C GLY A 7 4.64 6.04 8.96
N GLY A 8 5.56 5.28 8.40
CA GLY A 8 6.29 4.22 9.08
C GLY A 8 7.67 4.05 8.45
N GLY A 9 8.73 4.18 9.26
CA GLY A 9 10.12 3.97 8.86
C GLY A 9 10.68 4.96 7.83
N GLU A 10 11.88 4.66 7.35
CA GLU A 10 12.73 5.62 6.62
C GLU A 10 12.18 6.02 5.24
N LEU A 11 11.49 5.11 4.54
CA LEU A 11 10.86 5.40 3.24
C LEU A 11 9.83 6.53 3.36
N SER A 12 9.02 6.48 4.42
CA SER A 12 7.95 7.45 4.68
C SER A 12 8.53 8.80 5.07
N LYS A 13 9.52 8.78 5.97
CA LYS A 13 10.25 9.98 6.42
C LYS A 13 10.94 10.70 5.25
N ASN A 14 11.54 9.96 4.32
CA ASN A 14 12.17 10.54 3.14
C ASN A 14 11.18 11.23 2.21
N LEU A 15 9.98 10.67 2.03
CA LEU A 15 8.95 11.30 1.22
C LEU A 15 8.37 12.55 1.90
N ALA A 16 8.16 12.51 3.22
CA ALA A 16 7.76 13.68 4.01
C ALA A 16 8.81 14.81 3.94
N ASN A 17 10.09 14.47 4.07
CA ASN A 17 11.20 15.42 3.91
C ASN A 17 11.23 16.04 2.51
N TRP A 18 10.90 15.26 1.47
CA TRP A 18 10.81 15.80 0.11
C TRP A 18 9.68 16.84 -0.01
N LEU A 19 8.51 16.60 0.57
CA LEU A 19 7.42 17.58 0.61
C LEU A 19 7.82 18.86 1.32
N GLU A 20 8.46 18.75 2.49
CA GLU A 20 8.88 19.91 3.28
C GLU A 20 10.01 20.68 2.58
N LYS A 21 11.10 19.99 2.21
CA LYS A 21 12.33 20.64 1.78
C LYS A 21 12.32 21.04 0.32
N ILE A 22 11.70 20.24 -0.55
CA ILE A 22 11.69 20.46 -1.99
C ILE A 22 10.39 21.16 -2.41
N MET A 23 9.24 20.66 -1.97
CA MET A 23 7.94 21.25 -2.35
C MET A 23 7.54 22.45 -1.48
N LYS A 24 8.30 22.73 -0.41
CA LYS A 24 8.08 23.86 0.52
C LYS A 24 6.70 23.83 1.19
N GLU A 25 6.19 22.63 1.44
CA GLU A 25 4.94 22.44 2.17
C GLU A 25 5.18 22.46 3.68
N SER A 26 4.18 22.85 4.47
CA SER A 26 4.25 22.77 5.93
C SER A 26 3.85 21.35 6.34
N VAL A 27 4.83 20.54 6.78
CA VAL A 27 4.63 19.11 7.05
C VAL A 27 4.69 18.83 8.55
N VAL A 28 3.66 18.17 9.08
CA VAL A 28 3.67 17.51 10.38
C VAL A 28 3.82 16.01 10.13
N TYR A 29 4.90 15.40 10.58
CA TYR A 29 5.16 13.96 10.42
C TYR A 29 4.92 13.22 11.73
N THR A 30 4.25 12.07 11.70
CA THR A 30 4.13 11.18 12.85
C THR A 30 4.00 9.71 12.43
N GLU A 31 4.57 8.82 13.24
CA GLU A 31 4.39 7.36 13.15
C GLU A 31 3.46 6.85 14.26
N GLU A 32 3.07 7.73 15.17
CA GLU A 32 2.24 7.41 16.31
C GLU A 32 0.76 7.37 15.96
N ARG A 33 -0.02 6.71 16.80
CA ARG A 33 -1.47 6.72 16.69
C ARG A 33 -1.98 8.15 16.91
N ILE A 34 -2.83 8.62 15.99
CA ILE A 34 -3.47 9.93 16.09
C ILE A 34 -4.96 9.80 16.44
N ASP A 35 -5.52 10.87 16.97
CA ASP A 35 -6.94 11.06 17.17
C ASP A 35 -7.41 12.39 16.55
N ILE A 36 -8.69 12.72 16.75
CA ILE A 36 -9.27 13.94 16.19
C ILE A 36 -8.72 15.22 16.83
N ASP A 37 -8.28 15.18 18.09
CA ASP A 37 -7.80 16.38 18.77
C ASP A 37 -6.39 16.73 18.31
N PHE A 38 -5.55 15.72 18.07
CA PHE A 38 -4.27 15.88 17.37
C PHE A 38 -4.47 16.53 15.98
N VAL A 39 -5.41 16.00 15.20
CA VAL A 39 -5.69 16.48 13.83
C VAL A 39 -6.19 17.93 13.85
N LYS A 40 -7.08 18.29 14.78
CA LYS A 40 -7.52 19.68 14.97
C LYS A 40 -6.36 20.62 15.31
N HIS A 41 -5.44 20.19 16.16
CA HIS A 41 -4.26 20.97 16.52
C HIS A 41 -3.31 21.18 15.32
N ALA A 42 -3.05 20.11 14.57
CA ALA A 42 -2.23 20.18 13.36
C ALA A 42 -2.89 21.01 12.24
N ASN A 43 -4.23 21.03 12.21
CA ASN A 43 -5.07 21.70 11.23
C ASN A 43 -4.64 21.47 9.76
N PRO A 44 -4.56 20.21 9.30
CA PRO A 44 -4.09 19.89 7.96
C PRO A 44 -5.15 20.16 6.89
N GLU A 45 -4.71 20.57 5.71
CA GLU A 45 -5.55 20.65 4.50
C GLU A 45 -5.68 19.28 3.82
N ILE A 46 -4.66 18.42 3.98
CA ILE A 46 -4.61 17.04 3.47
C ILE A 46 -3.89 16.14 4.48
N ILE A 47 -4.36 14.89 4.60
CA ILE A 47 -3.64 13.83 5.32
C ILE A 47 -3.09 12.83 4.30
N ILE A 48 -1.82 12.45 4.45
CA ILE A 48 -1.15 11.48 3.59
C ILE A 48 -0.70 10.31 4.45
N SER A 49 -1.17 9.10 4.13
CA SER A 49 -0.75 7.85 4.74
C SER A 49 0.22 7.12 3.82
N TYR A 50 1.35 6.68 4.36
CA TYR A 50 2.29 5.80 3.68
C TYR A 50 3.01 4.94 4.71
N ASN A 51 2.82 3.62 4.63
CA ASN A 51 3.28 2.65 5.64
C ASN A 51 2.77 2.92 7.06
N TYR A 52 1.65 3.62 7.21
CA TYR A 52 1.03 3.87 8.50
C TYR A 52 0.27 2.63 8.98
N LYS A 53 0.49 2.21 10.23
CA LYS A 53 0.00 0.92 10.76
C LYS A 53 -1.35 0.98 11.48
N TYR A 54 -1.93 2.17 11.63
CA TYR A 54 -3.18 2.36 12.38
C TYR A 54 -4.33 2.75 11.46
N ILE A 55 -5.52 2.24 11.76
CA ILE A 55 -6.75 2.60 11.05
C ILE A 55 -7.19 4.00 11.48
N LEU A 56 -7.56 4.84 10.51
CA LEU A 56 -8.10 6.17 10.76
C LEU A 56 -9.59 6.10 11.08
N GLY A 57 -10.02 6.81 12.12
CA GLY A 57 -11.44 6.94 12.43
C GLY A 57 -12.16 7.91 11.49
N CYS A 58 -13.47 7.71 11.29
CA CYS A 58 -14.33 8.53 10.42
C CYS A 58 -14.17 10.05 10.68
N LYS A 59 -14.06 10.49 11.94
CA LYS A 59 -13.84 11.91 12.29
C LYS A 59 -12.53 12.46 11.73
N VAL A 60 -11.47 11.66 11.71
CA VAL A 60 -10.16 12.03 11.14
C VAL A 60 -10.24 12.06 9.63
N ILE A 61 -10.85 11.04 9.02
CA ILE A 61 -11.01 10.92 7.56
C ILE A 61 -11.74 12.13 6.97
N ASN A 62 -12.78 12.60 7.66
CA ASN A 62 -13.63 13.70 7.19
C ASN A 62 -13.13 15.10 7.59
N TYR A 63 -12.02 15.22 8.31
CA TYR A 63 -11.51 16.50 8.78
C TYR A 63 -10.83 17.35 7.68
N PRO A 64 -9.80 16.86 6.96
CA PRO A 64 -9.07 17.67 5.98
C PRO A 64 -9.95 17.98 4.77
N SER A 65 -9.93 19.24 4.31
CA SER A 65 -10.75 19.70 3.18
C SER A 65 -10.42 19.00 1.86
N LEU A 66 -9.17 18.54 1.68
CA LEU A 66 -8.74 17.78 0.51
C LEU A 66 -8.84 16.26 0.72
N GLY A 67 -9.28 15.83 1.90
CA GLY A 67 -9.41 14.43 2.28
C GLY A 67 -8.10 13.80 2.75
N CYS A 68 -8.18 12.48 2.95
CA CYS A 68 -7.05 11.63 3.30
C CYS A 68 -6.69 10.76 2.10
N ILE A 69 -5.41 10.63 1.79
CA ILE A 69 -4.92 9.74 0.72
C ILE A 69 -3.94 8.71 1.28
N ASN A 70 -3.87 7.55 0.65
CA ASN A 70 -2.94 6.48 1.00
C ASN A 70 -2.10 6.07 -0.22
N LEU A 71 -0.83 5.77 0.04
CA LEU A 71 0.11 5.22 -0.93
C LEU A 71 0.22 3.71 -0.69
N HIS A 72 -0.46 2.93 -1.53
CA HIS A 72 -0.56 1.48 -1.39
C HIS A 72 0.25 0.78 -2.49
N ILE A 73 1.06 -0.22 -2.11
CA ILE A 73 1.95 -0.95 -3.03
C ILE A 73 1.26 -2.16 -3.68
N SER A 74 -0.01 -2.00 -4.06
CA SER A 74 -0.74 -2.96 -4.90
C SER A 74 -1.43 -2.29 -6.07
N TYR A 75 -1.83 -3.09 -7.06
CA TYR A 75 -2.71 -2.64 -8.14
C TYR A 75 -4.18 -2.87 -7.75
N LEU A 76 -4.74 -1.92 -7.01
CA LEU A 76 -6.13 -2.00 -6.52
C LEU A 76 -7.14 -2.23 -7.65
N PRO A 77 -8.20 -3.04 -7.42
CA PRO A 77 -8.69 -3.52 -6.12
C PRO A 77 -8.04 -4.83 -5.62
N TRP A 78 -6.96 -5.31 -6.23
CA TRP A 78 -6.26 -6.51 -5.80
C TRP A 78 -5.32 -6.25 -4.63
N ASN A 79 -5.23 -7.23 -3.72
CA ASN A 79 -4.31 -7.24 -2.58
C ASN A 79 -4.48 -6.01 -1.67
N ARG A 80 -5.72 -5.72 -1.26
CA ARG A 80 -6.00 -4.76 -0.18
C ARG A 80 -5.49 -5.29 1.15
N GLY A 81 -5.13 -4.40 2.07
CA GLY A 81 -4.70 -4.75 3.40
C GLY A 81 -3.23 -5.19 3.46
N ALA A 82 -2.98 -6.26 4.21
CA ALA A 82 -1.64 -6.64 4.65
C ALA A 82 -0.84 -7.40 3.58
N HIS A 83 0.49 -7.23 3.60
CA HIS A 83 1.46 -7.95 2.75
C HIS A 83 1.14 -8.00 1.23
N PRO A 84 0.72 -6.89 0.60
CA PRO A 84 0.25 -6.87 -0.79
C PRO A 84 1.27 -7.42 -1.80
N ASN A 85 2.57 -7.19 -1.58
CA ASN A 85 3.62 -7.71 -2.45
C ASN A 85 3.58 -9.24 -2.52
N VAL A 86 3.55 -9.92 -1.36
CA VAL A 86 3.56 -11.39 -1.30
C VAL A 86 2.28 -11.97 -1.91
N TRP A 87 1.12 -11.44 -1.51
CA TRP A 87 -0.17 -11.90 -2.03
C TRP A 87 -0.29 -11.73 -3.54
N SER A 88 0.33 -10.71 -4.12
CA SER A 88 0.32 -10.54 -5.57
C SER A 88 0.95 -11.71 -6.35
N PHE A 89 1.87 -12.46 -5.73
CA PHE A 89 2.46 -13.66 -6.30
C PHE A 89 1.65 -14.92 -5.95
N LEU A 90 1.18 -15.01 -4.70
CA LEU A 90 0.39 -16.17 -4.23
C LEU A 90 -0.96 -16.28 -4.94
N ASP A 91 -1.64 -15.15 -5.13
CA ASP A 91 -2.96 -15.09 -5.79
C ASP A 91 -2.85 -14.98 -7.32
N ASP A 92 -1.63 -14.82 -7.85
CA ASP A 92 -1.37 -14.54 -9.27
C ASP A 92 -2.13 -13.31 -9.80
N THR A 93 -2.10 -12.21 -9.04
CA THR A 93 -2.83 -10.99 -9.35
C THR A 93 -1.93 -9.91 -9.96
N PRO A 94 -2.50 -8.86 -10.58
CA PRO A 94 -1.72 -7.74 -11.10
C PRO A 94 -0.83 -7.09 -10.03
N LYS A 95 0.44 -6.86 -10.41
CA LYS A 95 1.43 -6.16 -9.59
C LYS A 95 1.46 -4.70 -9.97
N GLY A 96 1.58 -3.83 -8.98
CA GLY A 96 1.57 -2.40 -9.21
C GLY A 96 1.42 -1.62 -7.93
N VAL A 97 1.20 -0.32 -8.10
CA VAL A 97 1.08 0.62 -7.00
C VAL A 97 -0.10 1.56 -7.25
N THR A 98 -0.72 2.04 -6.18
CA THR A 98 -1.93 2.85 -6.23
C THR A 98 -1.87 3.99 -5.22
N ILE A 99 -2.23 5.18 -5.65
CA ILE A 99 -2.59 6.29 -4.77
C ILE A 99 -4.11 6.39 -4.79
N HIS A 100 -4.74 6.34 -3.62
CA HIS A 100 -6.19 6.38 -3.49
C HIS A 100 -6.61 7.21 -2.28
N TYR A 101 -7.87 7.60 -2.25
CA TYR A 101 -8.49 8.20 -1.07
C TYR A 101 -8.72 7.14 0.01
N ILE A 102 -8.60 7.54 1.27
CA ILE A 102 -9.00 6.73 2.42
C ILE A 102 -10.49 6.94 2.66
N ASP A 103 -11.21 5.84 2.81
CA ASP A 103 -12.59 5.79 3.27
C ASP A 103 -12.69 4.92 4.54
N GLU A 104 -13.89 4.57 4.98
CA GLU A 104 -14.08 3.76 6.19
C GLU A 104 -13.64 2.28 6.03
N GLY A 105 -13.42 1.84 4.80
CA GLY A 105 -12.97 0.49 4.51
C GLY A 105 -11.44 0.38 4.40
N MET A 106 -10.98 -0.86 4.23
CA MET A 106 -9.55 -1.16 4.07
C MET A 106 -9.17 -1.05 2.59
N ASP A 107 -8.41 -0.01 2.25
CA ASP A 107 -7.92 0.30 0.91
C ASP A 107 -9.01 0.28 -0.18
N SER A 108 -10.23 0.75 0.15
CA SER A 108 -11.41 0.72 -0.73
C SER A 108 -11.78 2.04 -1.40
N GLY A 109 -11.25 3.16 -0.90
CA GLY A 109 -11.63 4.47 -1.42
C GLY A 109 -11.20 4.73 -2.87
N ASP A 110 -11.74 5.81 -3.44
CA ASP A 110 -11.55 6.15 -4.85
C ASP A 110 -10.07 6.25 -5.26
N ILE A 111 -9.75 5.66 -6.39
CA ILE A 111 -8.42 5.71 -7.00
C ILE A 111 -8.15 7.11 -7.56
N ILE A 112 -6.95 7.61 -7.29
CA ILE A 112 -6.39 8.84 -7.88
C ILE A 112 -5.55 8.48 -9.10
N VAL A 113 -4.55 7.61 -8.91
CA VAL A 113 -3.65 7.16 -9.97
C VAL A 113 -3.05 5.80 -9.62
N GLN A 114 -2.74 5.00 -10.64
CA GLN A 114 -2.15 3.67 -10.49
C GLN A 114 -1.08 3.44 -11.54
N LYS A 115 -0.13 2.54 -11.23
CA LYS A 115 0.86 2.07 -12.17
C LYS A 115 1.03 0.56 -12.05
N LYS A 116 0.85 -0.17 -13.16
CA LYS A 116 1.22 -1.59 -13.24
C LYS A 116 2.73 -1.73 -13.31
N ILE A 117 3.27 -2.68 -12.58
CA ILE A 117 4.71 -2.96 -12.51
C ILE A 117 4.96 -4.40 -12.94
N ASN A 118 5.86 -4.56 -13.91
CA ASN A 118 6.32 -5.89 -14.31
C ASN A 118 7.40 -6.36 -13.33
N ILE A 119 7.27 -7.58 -12.82
CA ILE A 119 8.24 -8.21 -11.94
C ILE A 119 8.67 -9.52 -12.59
N ASP A 120 9.97 -9.66 -12.88
CA ASP A 120 10.55 -10.85 -13.50
C ASP A 120 10.78 -11.94 -12.43
N PRO A 121 10.00 -13.04 -12.44
CA PRO A 121 10.09 -14.04 -11.39
C PRO A 121 11.43 -14.78 -11.37
N ASP A 122 12.15 -14.80 -12.50
CA ASP A 122 13.45 -15.48 -12.62
C ASP A 122 14.62 -14.63 -12.10
N LYS A 123 14.42 -13.31 -11.96
CA LYS A 123 15.49 -12.36 -11.58
C LYS A 123 15.24 -11.62 -10.27
N GLU A 124 13.99 -11.50 -9.84
CA GLU A 124 13.60 -10.71 -8.69
C GLU A 124 13.32 -11.58 -7.46
N THR A 125 13.62 -11.04 -6.29
CA THR A 125 13.30 -11.61 -4.98
C THR A 125 12.13 -10.87 -4.34
N LEU A 126 11.61 -11.38 -3.21
CA LEU A 126 10.64 -10.64 -2.40
C LEU A 126 11.17 -9.26 -1.98
N ARG A 127 12.46 -9.13 -1.69
CA ARG A 127 13.13 -7.86 -1.35
C ARG A 127 13.18 -6.93 -2.55
N SER A 128 13.71 -7.39 -3.70
CA SER A 128 13.90 -6.52 -4.85
C SER A 128 12.56 -6.06 -5.43
N SER A 129 11.55 -6.94 -5.44
CA SER A 129 10.18 -6.58 -5.83
C SER A 129 9.57 -5.55 -4.88
N TYR A 130 9.71 -5.73 -3.56
CA TYR A 130 9.22 -4.77 -2.57
C TYR A 130 9.90 -3.40 -2.72
N THR A 131 11.22 -3.38 -2.85
CA THR A 131 11.99 -2.15 -3.11
C THR A 131 11.49 -1.44 -4.36
N LYS A 132 11.35 -2.18 -5.47
CA LYS A 132 10.88 -1.64 -6.75
C LYS A 132 9.47 -1.06 -6.66
N LEU A 133 8.54 -1.71 -5.95
CA LEU A 133 7.20 -1.17 -5.71
C LEU A 133 7.28 0.15 -4.90
N HIS A 134 8.12 0.22 -3.87
CA HIS A 134 8.29 1.43 -3.08
C HIS A 134 8.97 2.58 -3.83
N GLU A 135 9.90 2.29 -4.72
CA GLU A 135 10.49 3.29 -5.62
C GLU A 135 9.42 3.85 -6.58
N GLU A 136 8.61 2.97 -7.15
CA GLU A 136 7.59 3.32 -8.12
C GLU A 136 6.42 4.10 -7.52
N ILE A 137 5.95 3.76 -6.31
CA ILE A 137 4.89 4.55 -5.64
C ILE A 137 5.39 5.94 -5.24
N GLN A 138 6.64 6.07 -4.80
CA GLN A 138 7.23 7.37 -4.50
C GLN A 138 7.40 8.22 -5.75
N LYS A 139 7.86 7.63 -6.85
CA LYS A 139 7.94 8.30 -8.15
C LYS A 139 6.57 8.77 -8.60
N LEU A 140 5.58 7.86 -8.58
CA LEU A 140 4.20 8.16 -8.98
C LEU A 140 3.61 9.30 -8.13
N PHE A 141 3.84 9.29 -6.81
CA PHE A 141 3.40 10.36 -5.93
C PHE A 141 4.04 11.69 -6.27
N LYS A 142 5.36 11.73 -6.46
CA LYS A 142 6.09 12.97 -6.82
C LYS A 142 5.60 13.54 -8.15
N GLU A 143 5.40 12.69 -9.15
CA GLU A 143 4.88 13.07 -10.48
C GLU A 143 3.48 13.67 -10.40
N ASN A 144 2.63 13.22 -9.47
CA ASN A 144 1.24 13.64 -9.35
C ASN A 144 0.99 14.68 -8.25
N TRP A 145 1.98 15.01 -7.41
CA TRP A 145 1.81 15.90 -6.26
C TRP A 145 1.19 17.25 -6.62
N ILE A 146 1.63 17.87 -7.72
CA ILE A 146 1.10 19.16 -8.18
C ILE A 146 -0.39 19.09 -8.51
N MET A 147 -0.87 17.97 -9.06
CA MET A 147 -2.30 17.79 -9.32
C MET A 147 -3.07 17.54 -8.03
N ILE A 148 -2.52 16.73 -7.12
CA ILE A 148 -3.10 16.39 -5.82
C ILE A 148 -3.31 17.66 -4.99
N LYS A 149 -2.25 18.46 -4.80
CA LYS A 149 -2.31 19.66 -3.93
C LYS A 149 -3.26 20.74 -4.44
N ASN A 150 -3.48 20.79 -5.75
CA ASN A 150 -4.38 21.75 -6.39
C ASN A 150 -5.80 21.20 -6.57
N ASN A 151 -6.11 20.02 -6.01
CA ASN A 151 -7.40 19.33 -6.16
C ASN A 151 -7.84 19.13 -7.63
N LYS A 152 -6.88 18.91 -8.54
CA LYS A 152 -7.11 18.70 -9.98
C LYS A 152 -7.09 17.22 -10.37
N ILE A 153 -7.36 16.35 -9.41
CA ILE A 153 -7.30 14.89 -9.58
C ILE A 153 -8.69 14.32 -9.84
N LYS A 154 -8.75 13.32 -10.72
CA LYS A 154 -9.97 12.56 -10.97
C LYS A 154 -10.13 11.50 -9.89
N ARG A 155 -11.33 11.41 -9.32
CA ARG A 155 -11.75 10.29 -8.46
C ARG A 155 -12.34 9.18 -9.33
N THR A 156 -11.76 7.99 -9.23
CA THR A 156 -12.26 6.80 -9.94
C THR A 156 -12.65 5.74 -8.93
N PRO A 157 -13.94 5.41 -8.79
CA PRO A 157 -14.38 4.34 -7.89
C PRO A 157 -13.72 3.02 -8.23
N GLN A 158 -13.32 2.26 -7.21
CA GLN A 158 -12.86 0.89 -7.38
C GLN A 158 -14.06 0.02 -7.81
N ARG A 159 -13.99 -0.61 -9.00
CA ARG A 159 -15.10 -1.40 -9.57
C ARG A 159 -14.70 -2.86 -9.77
N GLY A 160 -15.47 -3.77 -9.16
CA GLY A 160 -15.48 -5.22 -9.44
C GLY A 160 -14.20 -5.99 -9.06
N GLY A 161 -14.38 -7.23 -8.58
CA GLY A 161 -13.27 -8.15 -8.27
C GLY A 161 -12.37 -7.68 -7.12
N GLY A 162 -11.11 -8.12 -7.14
CA GLY A 162 -10.11 -7.79 -6.13
C GLY A 162 -9.94 -8.86 -5.05
N SER A 163 -9.04 -8.59 -4.12
CA SER A 163 -8.76 -9.43 -2.95
C SER A 163 -8.44 -8.55 -1.75
N ILE A 164 -8.64 -9.07 -0.54
CA ILE A 164 -8.32 -8.41 0.72
C ILE A 164 -7.69 -9.45 1.64
N HIS A 165 -6.59 -9.07 2.28
CA HIS A 165 -5.84 -9.93 3.18
C HIS A 165 -5.53 -9.22 4.50
N TYR A 166 -5.63 -9.96 5.59
CA TYR A 166 -5.34 -9.50 6.94
C TYR A 166 -4.03 -10.12 7.45
N LEU A 167 -3.41 -9.51 8.46
CA LEU A 167 -2.17 -10.03 9.06
C LEU A 167 -2.27 -11.50 9.50
N LYS A 168 -3.47 -11.94 9.94
CA LYS A 168 -3.70 -13.33 10.37
C LYS A 168 -3.62 -14.34 9.21
N ASP A 169 -3.93 -13.92 7.99
CA ASP A 169 -3.96 -14.80 6.81
C ASP A 169 -2.53 -15.20 6.43
N PHE A 170 -1.57 -14.29 6.68
CA PHE A 170 -0.15 -14.51 6.44
C PHE A 170 0.47 -15.57 7.36
N LYS A 171 -0.10 -15.84 8.54
CA LYS A 171 0.44 -16.84 9.49
C LYS A 171 0.53 -18.25 8.87
N SER A 172 -0.39 -18.57 7.97
CA SER A 172 -0.38 -19.84 7.23
C SER A 172 0.75 -19.93 6.21
N PHE A 173 1.28 -18.79 5.76
CA PHE A 173 2.37 -18.68 4.79
C PHE A 173 3.73 -18.36 5.43
N GLU A 174 3.75 -17.87 6.68
CA GLU A 174 4.95 -17.45 7.42
C GLU A 174 6.00 -18.56 7.53
N SER A 175 5.57 -19.82 7.72
CA SER A 175 6.48 -20.96 7.78
C SER A 175 7.16 -21.27 6.45
N PHE A 176 6.56 -20.89 5.32
CA PHE A 176 7.08 -21.19 3.97
C PHE A 176 8.12 -20.19 3.48
N ILE A 177 8.15 -18.99 4.10
CA ILE A 177 9.12 -17.93 3.78
C ILE A 177 10.42 -18.13 4.58
N ARG A 178 10.49 -19.15 5.45
CA ARG A 178 11.62 -19.39 6.34
C ARG A 178 12.63 -20.40 5.79
N GLU A 179 13.58 -19.83 5.04
CA GLU A 179 15.02 -20.15 5.06
C GLU A 179 15.85 -19.02 4.43
N LYS A 180 15.29 -18.32 3.41
CA LYS A 180 15.90 -17.14 2.75
C LYS A 180 15.18 -15.80 3.04
N GLU A 181 14.06 -15.82 3.77
CA GLU A 181 13.23 -14.65 4.09
C GLU A 181 12.90 -13.77 2.87
N TRP A 182 13.30 -12.51 2.91
CA TRP A 182 13.12 -11.50 1.85
C TRP A 182 13.97 -11.78 0.59
N ASP A 183 15.02 -12.59 0.68
CA ASP A 183 15.89 -12.89 -0.47
C ASP A 183 15.44 -14.14 -1.24
N THR A 184 14.25 -14.65 -0.92
CA THR A 184 13.56 -15.71 -1.68
C THR A 184 13.28 -15.23 -3.10
N LEU A 185 13.75 -15.98 -4.11
CA LEU A 185 13.47 -15.70 -5.51
C LEU A 185 11.98 -15.88 -5.78
N ILE A 186 11.36 -14.99 -6.54
CA ILE A 186 9.92 -15.08 -6.81
C ILE A 186 9.56 -16.42 -7.48
N LYS A 187 10.39 -16.95 -8.39
CA LYS A 187 10.19 -18.29 -8.95
C LYS A 187 10.12 -19.40 -7.90
N GLU A 188 10.91 -19.32 -6.83
CA GLU A 188 10.87 -20.29 -5.73
C GLU A 188 9.55 -20.19 -4.98
N LEU A 189 9.08 -18.97 -4.68
CA LEU A 189 7.77 -18.74 -4.07
C LEU A 189 6.61 -19.31 -4.92
N LEU A 190 6.66 -19.12 -6.24
CA LEU A 190 5.64 -19.65 -7.16
C LEU A 190 5.61 -21.18 -7.17
N ARG A 191 6.77 -21.85 -7.09
CA ARG A 191 6.82 -23.32 -6.97
C ARG A 191 6.16 -23.81 -5.68
N ILE A 192 6.38 -23.13 -4.56
CA ILE A 192 5.75 -23.47 -3.28
C ILE A 192 4.23 -23.34 -3.37
N ARG A 193 3.75 -22.24 -3.97
CA ARG A 193 2.32 -22.01 -4.23
C ARG A 193 1.70 -23.16 -5.03
N ASP A 194 2.35 -23.57 -6.12
CA ASP A 194 1.82 -24.60 -7.01
C ASP A 194 1.76 -25.98 -6.33
N GLN A 195 2.81 -26.35 -5.58
CA GLN A 195 2.83 -27.59 -4.78
C GLN A 195 1.70 -27.67 -3.74
N GLN A 196 1.25 -26.53 -3.20
CA GLN A 196 0.12 -26.51 -2.26
C GLN A 196 -1.22 -26.67 -2.95
N LYS A 197 -1.42 -26.04 -4.12
CA LYS A 197 -2.63 -26.24 -4.92
C LYS A 197 -2.84 -27.73 -5.24
N ASP A 198 -1.77 -28.43 -5.60
CA ASP A 198 -1.82 -29.87 -5.93
C ASP A 198 -2.17 -30.75 -4.71
N LYS A 199 -1.71 -30.39 -3.50
CA LYS A 199 -2.06 -31.10 -2.26
C LYS A 199 -3.54 -30.92 -1.86
N ILE A 200 -4.12 -29.76 -2.16
CA ILE A 200 -5.53 -29.49 -1.86
C ILE A 200 -6.45 -30.22 -2.86
N CYS A 201 -6.07 -30.25 -4.14
CA CYS A 201 -6.81 -30.98 -5.18
C CYS A 201 -6.76 -32.50 -4.99
N SER A 202 -5.63 -33.05 -4.52
CA SER A 202 -5.51 -34.49 -4.27
C SER A 202 -6.30 -34.97 -3.04
N ASN A 203 -6.46 -34.14 -2.01
CA ASN A 203 -7.27 -34.44 -0.82
C ASN A 203 -8.79 -34.27 -1.00
N THR A 204 -9.23 -33.58 -2.06
CA THR A 204 -10.65 -33.40 -2.39
C THR A 204 -11.17 -34.43 -3.40
N SER A 205 -10.27 -35.23 -3.99
CA SER A 205 -10.59 -36.30 -4.94
C SER A 205 -10.71 -37.68 -4.27
N SER A 206 -10.63 -37.74 -2.93
CA SER A 206 -10.62 -38.96 -2.12
C SER A 206 -11.70 -38.97 -1.02
N GLY A 207 -12.73 -38.13 -1.14
CA GLY A 207 -13.91 -38.07 -0.26
C GLY A 207 -15.19 -38.46 -0.96
#